data_AF-A0A423K2K6-F1
#
_entry.id   AF-A0A423K2K6-F1
#
_cell.length_a   1.000
_cell.length_b   1.000
_cell.length_c   1.000
_cell.angle_alpha   90.00
_cell.angle_beta   90.00
_cell.angle_gamma   90.00
#
_symmetry.space_group_name_H-M   'P 1'
#
loop_
_entity.id
_entity.type
_entity.pdbx_description
1 polymer ?
#
loop_
_entity_poly.entity_id
_entity_poly.type
_entity_poly.pdbx_seq_one_letter_code
_entity_poly.pdbx_strand_id
1 'polypeptide(L)'
;VKGSPSGVEIANGGITVETAVVLTGAAAKGQKVQIFDGTVSKGEATADATTGIWTLTVSGLTVAAHIFTAKALYGSGATSAARTLTVTAATAPTITSVKGSP
;
A
#
# COMPACT_ATOMS: atom_id res chain seq x y z
N VAL A 1 -0.11 -3.24 5.69
CA VAL A 1 -0.03 -2.96 4.24
C VAL A 1 0.37 -4.27 3.58
N LYS A 2 -0.36 -4.73 2.57
CA LYS A 2 -0.01 -5.97 1.86
C LYS A 2 0.41 -5.66 0.44
N GLY A 3 1.38 -6.40 -0.10
CA GLY A 3 1.67 -6.38 -1.53
C GLY A 3 0.51 -6.93 -2.35
N SER A 4 0.33 -6.41 -3.56
CA SER A 4 -0.59 -6.96 -4.56
C SER A 4 0.22 -7.23 -5.84
N PRO A 5 0.27 -8.49 -6.33
CA PRO A 5 -0.68 -9.57 -6.07
C PRO A 5 -0.35 -10.51 -4.90
N SER A 6 0.80 -10.40 -4.24
CA SER A 6 1.31 -11.44 -3.33
C SER A 6 0.46 -11.66 -2.08
N GLY A 7 -0.26 -10.63 -1.61
CA GLY A 7 -0.94 -10.63 -0.32
C GLY A 7 0.00 -10.63 0.89
N VAL A 8 1.33 -10.56 0.67
CA VAL A 8 2.34 -10.59 1.73
C VAL A 8 2.33 -9.28 2.50
N GLU A 9 2.34 -9.38 3.83
CA GLU A 9 2.40 -8.20 4.69
C GLU A 9 3.77 -7.50 4.58
N ILE A 10 3.73 -6.19 4.33
CA ILE A 10 4.88 -5.29 4.27
C ILE A 10 4.95 -4.53 5.59
N ALA A 11 5.99 -4.82 6.39
CA ALA A 11 6.20 -4.22 7.70
C ALA A 11 6.44 -2.70 7.66
N ASN A 12 6.40 -2.09 8.85
CA ASN A 12 6.98 -0.77 9.19
C ASN A 12 8.19 -0.30 8.36
N GLY A 13 8.10 0.50 7.29
CA GLY A 13 9.30 0.86 6.51
C GLY A 13 9.94 -0.31 5.74
N GLY A 14 9.16 -1.36 5.44
CA GLY A 14 9.61 -2.52 4.69
C GLY A 14 9.89 -2.22 3.21
N ILE A 15 10.46 -3.21 2.53
CA ILE A 15 10.81 -3.14 1.11
C ILE A 15 9.95 -4.14 0.34
N THR A 16 9.52 -3.77 -0.87
CA THR A 16 8.87 -4.69 -1.82
C THR A 16 9.30 -4.38 -3.25
N VAL A 17 9.11 -5.32 -4.16
CA VAL A 17 9.20 -5.10 -5.61
C VAL A 17 7.82 -4.88 -6.25
N GLU A 18 6.75 -5.03 -5.48
CA GLU A 18 5.38 -4.89 -5.97
C GLU A 18 4.99 -3.42 -6.10
N THR A 19 4.46 -3.05 -7.27
CA THR A 19 4.02 -1.68 -7.59
C THR A 19 2.54 -1.43 -7.29
N ALA A 20 1.90 -2.38 -6.60
CA ALA A 20 0.56 -2.24 -6.06
C ALA A 20 0.51 -2.80 -4.63
N VAL A 21 -0.30 -2.15 -3.79
CA VAL A 21 -0.49 -2.53 -2.39
C VAL A 21 -1.95 -2.42 -1.97
N VAL A 22 -2.33 -3.20 -0.96
CA VAL A 22 -3.60 -3.09 -0.27
C VAL A 22 -3.36 -2.44 1.09
N LEU A 23 -4.00 -1.28 1.27
CA LEU A 23 -4.04 -0.54 2.53
C LEU A 23 -5.32 -0.89 3.28
N THR A 24 -5.20 -1.14 4.57
CA THR A 24 -6.33 -1.42 5.46
C THR A 24 -6.16 -0.58 6.71
N GLY A 25 -7.26 -0.06 7.24
CA GLY A 25 -7.27 0.69 8.49
C GLY A 25 -8.66 0.74 9.10
N ALA A 26 -8.78 1.50 10.18
CA ALA A 26 -10.05 1.76 10.85
C ALA A 26 -10.43 3.24 10.73
N ALA A 27 -11.72 3.52 10.67
CA ALA A 27 -12.29 4.85 10.80
C ALA A 27 -13.66 4.76 11.48
N ALA A 28 -14.31 5.90 11.71
CA ALA A 28 -15.69 5.91 12.19
C ALA A 28 -16.58 5.13 11.20
N LYS A 29 -17.48 4.29 11.74
CA LYS A 29 -18.31 3.38 10.94
C LYS A 29 -19.11 4.13 9.87
N GLY A 30 -19.06 3.63 8.64
CA GLY A 30 -19.74 4.23 7.48
C GLY A 30 -19.13 5.55 7.00
N GLN A 31 -18.04 6.04 7.61
CA GLN A 31 -17.41 7.29 7.22
C GLN A 31 -16.27 7.07 6.21
N LYS A 32 -15.95 8.12 5.48
CA LYS A 32 -14.89 8.10 4.47
C LYS A 32 -13.56 8.62 4.99
N VAL A 33 -12.50 8.07 4.43
CA VAL A 33 -11.13 8.57 4.56
C VAL A 33 -10.54 8.81 3.18
N GLN A 34 -9.70 9.83 3.06
CA GLN A 34 -8.86 10.09 1.89
C GLN A 34 -7.46 9.55 2.16
N ILE A 35 -6.94 8.72 1.26
CA ILE A 35 -5.59 8.18 1.36
C ILE A 35 -4.65 9.06 0.55
N PHE A 36 -3.48 9.35 1.12
CA PHE A 36 -2.39 10.08 0.48
C PHE A 36 -1.12 9.24 0.47
N ASP A 37 -0.29 9.46 -0.55
CA ASP A 37 1.11 9.09 -0.61
C ASP A 37 1.95 10.37 -0.68
N GLY A 38 2.57 10.74 0.44
CA GLY A 38 3.07 12.09 0.66
C GLY A 38 1.93 13.11 0.57
N THR A 39 1.98 13.98 -0.43
CA THR A 39 0.93 14.98 -0.72
C THR A 39 -0.04 14.56 -1.81
N VAL A 40 0.22 13.43 -2.49
CA VAL A 40 -0.55 12.97 -3.65
C VAL A 40 -1.74 12.13 -3.19
N SER A 41 -2.95 12.52 -3.59
CA SER A 41 -4.17 11.75 -3.35
C SER A 41 -4.13 10.42 -4.10
N LYS A 42 -4.42 9.31 -3.40
CA LYS A 42 -4.51 7.96 -3.98
C LYS A 42 -5.95 7.43 -4.04
N GLY A 43 -6.90 8.20 -3.53
CA GLY A 43 -8.33 7.88 -3.55
C GLY A 43 -8.95 7.75 -2.16
N GLU A 44 -10.28 7.63 -2.13
CA GLU A 44 -11.06 7.52 -0.91
C GLU A 44 -11.39 6.06 -0.59
N ALA A 45 -11.51 5.74 0.69
CA ALA A 45 -12.06 4.48 1.18
C ALA A 45 -13.21 4.75 2.15
N THR A 46 -14.27 3.95 2.06
CA THR A 46 -15.37 3.99 3.03
C THR A 46 -15.15 2.91 4.06
N ALA A 47 -15.19 3.28 5.33
CA ALA A 47 -15.18 2.32 6.42
C ALA A 47 -16.50 1.57 6.49
N ASP A 48 -16.41 0.26 6.65
CA ASP A 48 -17.54 -0.62 6.82
C ASP A 48 -18.46 -0.13 7.95
N ALA A 49 -19.77 -0.20 7.70
CA ALA A 49 -20.79 0.37 8.58
C ALA A 49 -20.92 -0.36 9.92
N THR A 50 -20.38 -1.57 10.04
CA THR A 50 -20.51 -2.38 11.27
C THR A 50 -19.18 -2.52 12.00
N THR A 51 -18.09 -2.72 11.27
CA THR A 51 -16.74 -2.97 11.82
C THR A 51 -15.88 -1.72 11.87
N GLY A 52 -16.15 -0.71 11.03
CA GLY A 52 -15.31 0.48 10.89
C GLY A 52 -14.02 0.24 10.10
N ILE A 53 -13.83 -0.95 9.52
CA ILE A 53 -12.66 -1.28 8.72
C ILE A 53 -12.84 -0.80 7.29
N TRP A 54 -11.82 -0.15 6.73
CA TRP A 54 -11.76 0.20 5.31
C TRP A 54 -10.60 -0.51 4.63
N THR A 55 -10.72 -0.72 3.33
CA THR A 55 -9.66 -1.23 2.47
C THR A 55 -9.54 -0.36 1.21
N LEU A 56 -8.32 -0.16 0.72
CA LEU A 56 -8.04 0.51 -0.55
C LEU A 56 -6.86 -0.16 -1.25
N THR A 57 -7.07 -0.55 -2.51
CA THR A 57 -5.97 -0.97 -3.39
C THR A 57 -5.37 0.26 -4.06
N VAL A 58 -4.06 0.42 -3.92
CA VAL A 58 -3.29 1.49 -4.56
C VAL A 58 -2.34 0.85 -5.56
N SER A 59 -2.45 1.22 -6.82
CA SER A 59 -1.61 0.72 -7.93
C SER A 59 -0.76 1.83 -8.55
N GLY A 60 0.22 1.42 -9.37
CA GLY A 60 1.09 2.34 -10.10
C GLY A 60 2.08 3.08 -9.20
N LEU A 61 2.55 2.40 -8.14
CA LEU A 61 3.65 2.92 -7.32
C LEU A 61 4.95 2.91 -8.12
N THR A 62 5.70 3.99 -8.03
CA THR A 62 7.02 4.14 -8.67
C THR A 62 8.08 3.43 -7.86
N VAL A 63 9.26 3.21 -8.44
CA VAL A 63 10.43 2.71 -7.69
C VAL A 63 10.97 3.86 -6.82
N ALA A 64 10.43 3.98 -5.61
CA ALA A 64 10.73 5.04 -4.67
C ALA A 64 10.32 4.67 -3.23
N ALA A 65 10.66 5.56 -2.29
CA ALA A 65 10.05 5.55 -0.97
C ALA A 65 8.64 6.15 -1.02
N HIS A 66 7.71 5.51 -0.34
CA HIS A 66 6.30 5.91 -0.23
C HIS A 66 5.92 6.13 1.24
N ILE A 67 5.06 7.12 1.47
CA ILE A 67 4.62 7.52 2.82
C ILE A 67 3.11 7.67 2.81
N PHE A 68 2.40 6.62 3.24
CA PHE A 68 0.96 6.59 3.25
C PHE A 68 0.38 7.20 4.52
N THR A 69 -0.63 8.06 4.36
CA THR A 69 -1.49 8.54 5.45
C THR A 69 -2.96 8.45 5.05
N ALA A 70 -3.83 8.26 6.04
CA ALA A 70 -5.28 8.36 5.86
C ALA A 70 -5.80 9.59 6.61
N LYS A 71 -6.55 10.45 5.92
CA LYS A 71 -7.20 11.63 6.50
C LYS A 71 -8.70 11.40 6.57
N ALA A 72 -9.30 11.61 7.73
CA ALA A 72 -10.74 11.59 7.90
C ALA A 72 -11.40 12.69 7.05
N LEU A 73 -12.48 12.36 6.35
CA LEU A 73 -13.35 13.31 5.65
C LEU A 73 -14.56 13.72 6.49
N TYR A 74 -14.41 13.60 7.81
CA TYR A 74 -15.45 13.83 8.81
C TYR A 74 -14.83 14.44 10.07
N GLY A 75 -15.69 14.98 10.94
CA GLY A 75 -15.25 15.63 12.17
C GLY A 75 -14.25 16.77 11.89
N SER A 76 -13.16 16.83 12.66
CA SER A 76 -12.07 17.80 12.48
C SER A 76 -11.06 17.41 11.38
N GLY A 77 -11.25 16.28 10.69
CA GLY A 77 -10.36 15.83 9.62
C GLY A 77 -9.01 15.31 10.10
N ALA A 78 -9.00 14.56 11.20
CA ALA A 78 -7.80 13.95 11.77
C ALA A 78 -7.03 13.08 10.76
N THR A 79 -5.70 13.05 10.88
CA THR A 79 -4.80 12.27 10.02
C THR A 79 -4.14 11.15 10.82
N SER A 80 -4.01 9.97 10.22
CA SER A 80 -3.32 8.82 10.82
C SER A 80 -1.82 9.06 11.00
N ALA A 81 -1.17 8.21 11.81
CA ALA A 81 0.27 8.04 11.73
C ALA A 81 0.68 7.59 10.32
N ALA A 82 1.90 7.94 9.92
CA ALA A 82 2.44 7.57 8.62
C ALA A 82 2.78 6.07 8.54
N ARG A 83 2.47 5.45 7.41
CA ARG A 83 2.95 4.11 7.04
C ARG A 83 3.91 4.20 5.87
N THR A 84 5.15 3.77 6.07
CA THR A 84 6.19 3.84 5.05
C THR A 84 6.50 2.48 4.45
N LEU A 85 6.90 2.49 3.18
CA LEU A 85 7.51 1.36 2.47
C LEU A 85 8.36 1.87 1.31
N THR A 86 9.29 1.04 0.83
CA THR A 86 10.11 1.34 -0.35
C THR A 86 9.83 0.32 -1.44
N VAL A 87 9.49 0.80 -2.63
CA VAL A 87 9.40 -0.03 -3.84
C VAL A 87 10.75 -0.02 -4.53
N THR A 88 11.31 -1.21 -4.77
CA THR A 88 12.58 -1.40 -5.50
C THR A 88 12.34 -2.08 -6.83
N ALA A 89 13.25 -1.87 -7.80
CA ALA A 89 13.17 -2.57 -9.08
C ALA A 89 13.29 -4.09 -8.88
N ALA A 90 12.46 -4.85 -9.59
CA ALA A 90 12.62 -6.30 -9.67
C ALA A 90 13.93 -6.63 -10.38
N THR A 91 14.73 -7.54 -9.82
CA THR A 91 15.91 -8.07 -10.49
C THR A 91 15.49 -9.14 -11.48
N ALA A 92 15.84 -8.98 -12.76
CA ALA A 92 15.60 -10.01 -13.78
C ALA A 92 16.50 -11.24 -13.52
N PRO A 93 15.98 -12.48 -13.60
CA PRO A 93 16.80 -13.67 -13.52
C PRO A 93 17.71 -13.79 -14.74
N THR A 94 18.93 -14.33 -14.56
CA THR A 94 19.89 -14.58 -15.64
C THR A 94 20.19 -16.09 -15.74
N ILE A 95 20.32 -16.61 -16.98
CA ILE A 95 20.86 -17.95 -17.23
C ILE A 95 22.34 -17.79 -17.57
N THR A 96 23.22 -18.30 -16.72
CA THR A 96 24.67 -18.13 -16.86
C THR A 96 25.37 -19.33 -17.51
N SER A 97 24.74 -20.51 -17.52
CA SER A 97 25.28 -21.68 -18.20
C SER A 97 24.18 -22.66 -18.60
N VAL A 98 24.43 -23.40 -19.68
CA VAL A 98 23.68 -24.58 -20.10
C VAL A 98 24.69 -25.69 -20.38
N LYS A 99 24.44 -26.90 -19.86
CA LYS A 99 25.29 -28.08 -20.13
C LYS A 99 24.43 -29.16 -20.80
N GLY A 100 24.84 -29.59 -21.99
CA GLY A 100 24.23 -30.73 -22.66
C GLY A 100 24.51 -32.03 -21.92
N SER A 101 23.51 -32.91 -21.84
CA SER A 101 23.74 -34.29 -21.37
C SER A 101 24.35 -35.13 -22.49
N PRO A 102 25.22 -36.11 -22.17
CA PRO A 102 25.86 -36.98 -23.15
C PRO A 102 24.87 -37.84 -23.95
#